data_AF-A0A959ZY46-F1
#
_entry.id   AF-A0A959ZY46-F1
#
_cell.length_a   1.000
_cell.length_b   1.000
_cell.length_c   1.000
_cell.angle_alpha   90.00
_cell.angle_beta   90.00
_cell.angle_gamma   90.00
#
_symmetry.space_group_name_H-M   'P 1'
#
loop_
_entity.id
_entity.type
_entity.pdbx_description
1 polymer ?
#
loop_
_entity_poly.entity_id
_entity_poly.type
_entity_poly.pdbx_seq_one_letter_code
_entity_poly.pdbx_strand_id
1 'polypeptide(L)'
;MAEPGGEREATSVPPPGEPVAGTGGVAPPPVSVAPLDADDTRGAHLKQLLSSTLVLSLGATLLIVCFVAGTLAAGVLVGLAAAVVGALLVFLITYVVASGRAREDFFSHYASARGLNRTAGRMSLPPTTPLLRKGDRRYGEQVMNGTLPGGAPGALGLYTYEVETTDSEGNDDTDYYRYTVVLHDLPAVATKVQDVYCQRREGFRFMDSAEDVFRRMQRLELESEALDKRYEIFYGAGDDTVWMKRLFSPSFIVWLTEGTPKDFAFEFSAGSLCVNVKGHHDNAADLDALCEAAGQVARRLAEEASE
;
A
#
# COMPACT_ATOMS: atom_id res chain seq x y z
N MET A 1 56.53 44.42 28.57
CA MET A 1 57.03 44.52 27.18
C MET A 1 56.52 43.29 26.45
N ALA A 2 55.58 43.31 25.51
CA ALA A 2 54.89 44.38 24.79
C ALA A 2 53.52 43.81 24.31
N GLU A 3 52.46 44.63 24.37
CA GLU A 3 51.32 44.58 23.43
C GLU A 3 51.81 44.95 22.02
N PRO A 4 51.18 44.55 20.89
CA PRO A 4 49.80 44.89 20.49
C PRO A 4 49.12 43.78 19.63
N GLY A 5 47.91 43.89 19.06
CA GLY A 5 46.96 44.97 18.90
C GLY A 5 45.69 44.40 18.25
N GLY A 6 44.53 44.90 18.66
CA GLY A 6 43.24 44.53 18.09
C GLY A 6 42.89 45.34 16.86
N GLU A 7 42.31 44.68 15.86
CA GLU A 7 41.54 45.31 14.80
C GLU A 7 40.05 45.08 15.08
N ARG A 8 39.33 46.19 15.26
CA ARG A 8 37.88 46.25 15.40
C ARG A 8 37.28 46.36 14.01
N GLU A 9 36.58 45.31 13.59
CA GLU A 9 35.80 45.31 12.35
C GLU A 9 34.51 46.10 12.57
N ALA A 10 34.36 47.19 11.82
CA ALA A 10 33.22 48.09 11.89
C ALA A 10 32.01 47.49 11.15
N THR A 11 30.95 47.17 11.89
CA THR A 11 29.64 46.80 11.33
C THR A 11 28.97 48.01 10.71
N SER A 12 28.93 48.06 9.38
CA SER A 12 28.13 49.03 8.63
C SER A 12 26.65 48.68 8.72
N VAL A 13 25.86 49.54 9.37
CA VAL A 13 24.40 49.47 9.40
C VAL A 13 23.84 49.98 8.06
N PRO A 14 23.06 49.19 7.31
CA PRO A 14 22.42 49.66 6.09
C PRO A 14 21.23 50.60 6.40
N PRO A 15 20.92 51.56 5.52
CA PRO A 15 19.85 52.52 5.71
C PRO A 15 18.45 51.87 5.67
N PRO A 16 17.45 52.45 6.34
CA PRO A 16 16.08 51.94 6.35
C PRO A 16 15.47 52.03 4.95
N GLY A 17 15.21 50.85 4.37
CA GLY A 17 14.57 50.69 3.07
C GLY A 17 13.11 51.13 3.09
N GLU A 18 12.70 51.76 1.99
CA GLU A 18 11.36 52.21 1.67
C GLU A 18 10.33 51.07 1.72
N PRO A 19 9.05 51.36 2.04
CA PRO A 19 7.98 50.37 2.03
C PRO A 19 7.75 49.84 0.61
N VAL A 20 8.06 48.56 0.41
CA VAL A 20 7.79 47.83 -0.83
C VAL A 20 6.28 47.79 -1.06
N ALA A 21 5.84 48.42 -2.14
CA ALA A 21 4.47 48.39 -2.61
C ALA A 21 4.01 46.94 -2.85
N GLY A 22 2.86 46.59 -2.27
CA GLY A 22 2.30 45.25 -2.26
C GLY A 22 2.20 44.63 -3.65
N THR A 23 2.94 43.55 -3.85
CA THR A 23 2.70 42.59 -4.92
C THR A 23 1.29 42.06 -4.80
N GLY A 24 0.48 42.27 -5.85
CA GLY A 24 -0.89 41.80 -5.95
C GLY A 24 -1.00 40.34 -5.54
N GLY A 25 -1.86 40.08 -4.56
CA GLY A 25 -2.18 38.74 -4.10
C GLY A 25 -2.75 37.94 -5.26
N VAL A 26 -1.91 37.13 -5.89
CA VAL A 26 -2.34 35.97 -6.64
C VAL A 26 -3.08 35.11 -5.62
N ALA A 27 -4.39 34.98 -5.79
CA ALA A 27 -5.20 34.11 -4.95
C ALA A 27 -4.51 32.73 -4.92
N PRO A 28 -4.29 32.15 -3.72
CA PRO A 28 -3.73 30.81 -3.64
C PRO A 28 -4.57 29.90 -4.55
N PRO A 29 -3.94 29.03 -5.36
CA PRO A 29 -4.69 28.10 -6.19
C PRO A 29 -5.70 27.37 -5.32
N PRO A 30 -6.93 27.15 -5.81
CA PRO A 30 -7.95 26.46 -5.04
C PRO A 30 -7.33 25.16 -4.51
N VAL A 31 -7.38 24.98 -3.19
CA VAL A 31 -6.84 23.81 -2.52
C VAL A 31 -7.58 22.62 -3.11
N SER A 32 -6.92 21.89 -4.01
CA SER A 32 -7.47 20.69 -4.62
C SER A 32 -7.77 19.74 -3.46
N VAL A 33 -9.04 19.51 -3.18
CA VAL A 33 -9.48 18.54 -2.18
C VAL A 33 -8.82 17.21 -2.56
N ALA A 34 -8.02 16.64 -1.66
CA ALA A 34 -7.34 15.39 -1.93
C ALA A 34 -8.38 14.29 -2.23
N PRO A 35 -8.21 13.48 -3.28
CA PRO A 35 -9.07 12.33 -3.55
C PRO A 35 -9.16 11.44 -2.30
N LEU A 36 -10.38 11.06 -1.95
CA LEU A 36 -10.68 10.13 -0.86
C LEU A 36 -10.45 8.68 -1.29
N ASP A 37 -10.72 8.36 -2.56
CA ASP A 37 -10.51 7.04 -3.15
C ASP A 37 -9.90 7.09 -4.56
N ALA A 38 -9.46 5.92 -5.04
CA ALA A 38 -8.83 5.74 -6.35
C ALA A 38 -9.76 5.97 -7.56
N ASP A 39 -11.08 6.07 -7.34
CA ASP A 39 -12.08 6.26 -8.40
C ASP A 39 -12.57 7.72 -8.50
N ASP A 40 -12.28 8.58 -7.52
CA ASP A 40 -12.76 9.96 -7.45
C ASP A 40 -12.46 10.80 -8.70
N THR A 41 -11.26 10.65 -9.28
CA THR A 41 -10.84 11.41 -10.48
C THR A 41 -11.19 10.69 -11.79
N ARG A 42 -11.77 9.48 -11.73
CA ARG A 42 -12.08 8.65 -12.92
C ARG A 42 -13.02 9.36 -13.89
N GLY A 43 -14.05 10.03 -13.37
CA GLY A 43 -15.01 10.76 -14.20
C GLY A 43 -14.37 11.89 -15.01
N ALA A 44 -13.42 12.61 -14.40
CA ALA A 44 -12.66 13.66 -15.06
C ALA A 44 -11.76 13.10 -16.16
N HIS A 45 -11.02 12.02 -15.88
CA HIS A 45 -10.19 11.32 -16.86
C HIS A 45 -11.00 10.73 -18.01
N LEU A 46 -12.14 10.12 -17.72
CA LEU A 46 -13.02 9.54 -18.74
C LEU A 46 -13.55 10.63 -19.67
N LYS A 47 -14.04 11.75 -19.10
CA LYS A 47 -14.50 12.90 -19.90
C LYS A 47 -13.37 13.45 -20.77
N GLN A 48 -12.17 13.61 -20.21
CA GLN A 48 -11.01 14.08 -20.95
C GLN A 48 -10.65 13.12 -22.10
N LEU A 49 -10.60 11.81 -21.84
CA LEU A 49 -10.29 10.79 -22.85
C LEU A 49 -11.35 10.74 -23.95
N LEU A 50 -12.64 10.78 -23.61
CA LEU A 50 -13.73 10.79 -24.60
C LEU A 50 -13.75 12.07 -25.44
N SER A 51 -13.25 13.19 -24.91
CA SER A 51 -13.09 14.45 -25.66
C SER A 51 -11.78 14.53 -26.46
N SER A 52 -10.86 13.57 -26.28
CA SER A 52 -9.58 13.56 -26.99
C SER A 52 -9.77 13.30 -28.47
N THR A 53 -9.21 14.18 -29.32
CA THR A 53 -9.28 14.05 -30.77
C THR A 53 -8.76 12.69 -31.26
N LEU A 54 -7.73 12.15 -30.60
CA LEU A 54 -7.15 10.85 -30.95
C LEU A 54 -8.13 9.71 -30.69
N VAL A 55 -8.78 9.69 -29.51
CA VAL A 55 -9.76 8.67 -29.14
C VAL A 55 -10.98 8.76 -30.05
N LEU A 56 -11.45 9.98 -30.35
CA LEU A 56 -12.56 10.20 -31.27
C LEU A 56 -12.21 9.73 -32.69
N SER A 57 -11.01 10.01 -33.20
CA SER A 57 -10.61 9.59 -34.54
C SER A 57 -10.43 8.08 -34.67
N LEU A 58 -9.79 7.44 -33.68
CA LEU A 58 -9.59 5.99 -33.68
C LEU A 58 -10.93 5.26 -33.46
N GLY A 59 -11.75 5.76 -32.53
CA GLY A 59 -13.08 5.24 -32.26
C GLY A 59 -13.98 5.33 -33.48
N ALA A 60 -14.07 6.50 -34.12
CA ALA A 60 -14.87 6.67 -35.35
C ALA A 60 -14.39 5.74 -36.47
N THR A 61 -13.08 5.58 -36.65
CA THR A 61 -12.51 4.64 -37.64
C THR A 61 -12.93 3.21 -37.35
N LEU A 62 -12.79 2.75 -36.09
CA LEU A 62 -13.21 1.40 -35.69
C LEU A 62 -14.70 1.18 -35.93
N LEU A 63 -15.55 2.14 -35.57
CA LEU A 63 -17.00 2.07 -35.78
C LEU A 63 -17.37 1.91 -37.25
N ILE A 64 -16.74 2.69 -38.13
CA ILE A 64 -16.96 2.61 -39.59
C ILE A 64 -16.53 1.23 -40.09
N VAL A 65 -15.35 0.73 -39.67
CA VAL A 65 -14.86 -0.60 -40.08
C VAL A 65 -15.82 -1.70 -39.63
N CYS A 66 -16.25 -1.70 -38.36
CA CYS A 66 -17.21 -2.66 -37.83
C CYS A 66 -18.55 -2.61 -38.59
N PHE A 67 -19.06 -1.41 -38.86
CA PHE A 67 -20.31 -1.22 -39.60
C PHE A 67 -20.22 -1.77 -41.03
N VAL A 68 -19.18 -1.40 -41.78
CA VAL A 68 -18.97 -1.82 -43.17
C VAL A 68 -18.79 -3.34 -43.24
N ALA A 69 -17.92 -3.91 -42.39
CA ALA A 69 -17.68 -5.35 -42.37
C ALA A 69 -18.95 -6.14 -42.03
N GLY A 70 -19.70 -5.73 -41.00
CA GLY A 70 -20.96 -6.40 -40.63
C GLY A 70 -22.03 -6.27 -41.70
N THR A 71 -22.12 -5.11 -42.36
CA THR A 71 -23.05 -4.89 -43.48
C THR A 71 -22.74 -5.78 -44.68
N LEU A 72 -21.45 -5.90 -45.05
CA LEU A 72 -21.02 -6.75 -46.16
C LEU A 72 -21.22 -8.24 -45.86
N ALA A 73 -21.07 -8.66 -44.61
CA ALA A 73 -21.19 -10.06 -44.23
C ALA A 73 -22.64 -10.55 -44.11
N ALA A 74 -23.53 -9.74 -43.52
CA ALA A 74 -24.87 -10.21 -43.12
C ALA A 74 -25.97 -9.13 -43.18
N GLY A 75 -25.69 -7.99 -43.83
CA GLY A 75 -26.66 -6.91 -44.04
C GLY A 75 -26.69 -5.83 -42.96
N VAL A 76 -27.48 -4.79 -43.21
CA VAL A 76 -27.42 -3.50 -42.48
C VAL A 76 -27.68 -3.65 -40.98
N LEU A 77 -28.64 -4.48 -40.56
CA LEU A 77 -28.95 -4.70 -39.14
C LEU A 77 -27.74 -5.28 -38.39
N VAL A 78 -27.01 -6.21 -39.03
CA VAL A 78 -25.79 -6.79 -38.45
C VAL A 78 -24.64 -5.77 -38.43
N GLY A 79 -24.52 -4.93 -39.47
CA GLY A 79 -23.60 -3.79 -39.48
C GLY A 79 -23.84 -2.83 -38.30
N LEU A 80 -25.08 -2.44 -38.04
CA LEU A 80 -25.43 -1.59 -36.90
C LEU A 80 -25.08 -2.25 -35.56
N ALA A 81 -25.42 -3.53 -35.39
CA ALA A 81 -25.06 -4.28 -34.18
C ALA A 81 -23.54 -4.33 -33.97
N ALA A 82 -22.77 -4.59 -35.04
CA ALA A 82 -21.31 -4.59 -34.98
C ALA A 82 -20.74 -3.21 -34.60
N ALA A 83 -21.31 -2.12 -35.11
CA ALA A 83 -20.92 -0.77 -34.73
C ALA A 83 -21.18 -0.49 -33.23
N VAL A 84 -22.33 -0.92 -32.70
CA VAL A 84 -22.63 -0.79 -31.26
C VAL A 84 -21.61 -1.55 -30.41
N VAL A 85 -21.25 -2.78 -30.79
CA VAL A 85 -20.20 -3.55 -30.11
C VAL A 85 -18.85 -2.82 -30.16
N GLY A 86 -18.49 -2.24 -31.31
CA GLY A 86 -17.30 -1.41 -31.44
C GLY A 86 -17.31 -0.19 -30.52
N ALA A 87 -18.47 0.47 -30.38
CA ALA A 87 -18.63 1.63 -29.49
C ALA A 87 -18.44 1.25 -28.01
N LEU A 88 -19.04 0.13 -27.60
CA LEU A 88 -18.89 -0.42 -26.25
C LEU A 88 -17.44 -0.79 -25.96
N LEU A 89 -16.71 -1.36 -26.94
CA LEU A 89 -15.30 -1.69 -26.80
C LEU A 89 -14.44 -0.43 -26.60
N VAL A 90 -14.64 0.61 -27.40
CA VAL A 90 -13.93 1.90 -27.23
C VAL A 90 -14.21 2.48 -25.86
N PHE A 91 -15.48 2.51 -25.44
CA PHE A 91 -15.87 2.99 -24.12
C PHE A 91 -15.18 2.19 -23.02
N LEU A 92 -15.21 0.85 -23.08
CA LEU A 92 -14.58 -0.01 -22.09
C LEU A 92 -13.07 0.25 -21.98
N ILE A 93 -12.35 0.38 -23.10
CA ILE A 93 -10.92 0.70 -23.11
C ILE A 93 -10.67 2.05 -22.44
N THR A 94 -11.43 3.08 -22.82
CA THR A 94 -11.28 4.42 -22.22
C THR A 94 -11.60 4.43 -20.72
N TYR A 95 -12.58 3.64 -20.30
CA TYR A 95 -12.94 3.46 -18.90
C TYR A 95 -11.78 2.83 -18.11
N VAL A 96 -11.19 1.74 -18.61
CA VAL A 96 -10.05 1.08 -17.96
C VAL A 96 -8.84 2.02 -17.85
N VAL A 97 -8.52 2.77 -18.92
CA VAL A 97 -7.43 3.75 -18.90
C VAL A 97 -7.73 4.90 -17.93
N ALA A 98 -8.97 5.38 -17.88
CA ALA A 98 -9.39 6.42 -16.93
C ALA A 98 -9.25 5.95 -15.48
N SER A 99 -9.68 4.73 -15.17
CA SER A 99 -9.53 4.14 -13.83
C SER A 99 -8.06 3.98 -13.44
N GLY A 100 -7.21 3.54 -14.38
CA GLY A 100 -5.77 3.44 -14.14
C GLY A 100 -5.14 4.80 -13.80
N ARG A 101 -5.49 5.86 -14.53
CA ARG A 101 -5.03 7.22 -14.24
C ARG A 101 -5.57 7.77 -12.92
N ALA A 102 -6.84 7.51 -12.63
CA ALA A 102 -7.45 7.96 -11.39
C ALA A 102 -6.77 7.36 -10.16
N ARG A 103 -6.46 6.07 -10.22
CA ARG A 103 -5.68 5.36 -9.21
C ARG A 103 -4.29 5.95 -9.03
N GLU A 104 -3.58 6.24 -10.12
CA GLU A 104 -2.25 6.86 -10.07
C GLU A 104 -2.28 8.27 -9.43
N ASP A 105 -3.29 9.07 -9.75
CA ASP A 105 -3.51 10.39 -9.16
C ASP A 105 -3.81 10.27 -7.66
N PHE A 106 -4.69 9.34 -7.27
CA PHE A 106 -5.02 9.09 -5.86
C PHE A 106 -3.75 8.77 -5.05
N PHE A 107 -2.95 7.79 -5.47
CA PHE A 107 -1.74 7.44 -4.71
C PHE A 107 -0.69 8.55 -4.72
N SER A 108 -0.60 9.33 -5.81
CA SER A 108 0.26 10.51 -5.87
C SER A 108 -0.17 11.57 -4.85
N HIS A 109 -1.45 11.89 -4.80
CA HIS A 109 -2.01 12.86 -3.85
C HIS A 109 -1.93 12.36 -2.42
N TYR A 110 -2.24 11.09 -2.17
CA TYR A 110 -2.14 10.47 -0.85
C TYR A 110 -0.71 10.57 -0.29
N ALA A 111 0.29 10.20 -1.11
CA ALA A 111 1.70 10.28 -0.73
C ALA A 111 2.13 11.73 -0.46
N SER A 112 1.81 12.65 -1.37
CA SER A 112 2.14 14.07 -1.22
C SER A 112 1.50 14.71 0.02
N ALA A 113 0.23 14.39 0.32
CA ALA A 113 -0.49 14.92 1.47
C ALA A 113 0.12 14.47 2.81
N ARG A 114 0.81 13.32 2.82
CA ARG A 114 1.47 12.74 4.01
C ARG A 114 2.99 12.93 4.01
N GLY A 115 3.55 13.65 3.04
CA GLY A 115 4.99 13.81 2.91
C GLY A 115 5.75 12.50 2.65
N LEU A 116 5.09 11.51 2.05
CA LEU A 116 5.68 10.22 1.72
C LEU A 116 6.34 10.26 0.33
N ASN A 117 7.46 9.55 0.19
CA ASN A 117 8.13 9.36 -1.08
C ASN A 117 7.58 8.11 -1.78
N ARG A 118 6.83 8.31 -2.86
CA ARG A 118 6.22 7.26 -3.66
C ARG A 118 7.14 6.81 -4.79
N THR A 119 7.35 5.50 -4.88
CA THR A 119 7.99 4.85 -6.02
C THR A 119 6.93 4.35 -6.98
N ALA A 120 6.97 4.82 -8.23
CA ALA A 120 6.06 4.38 -9.28
C ALA A 120 6.48 3.00 -9.85
N GLY A 121 5.50 2.23 -10.30
CA GLY A 121 5.71 0.92 -10.92
C GLY A 121 5.86 -0.24 -9.93
N ARG A 122 6.30 -1.39 -10.46
CA ARG A 122 6.54 -2.60 -9.68
C ARG A 122 7.94 -2.58 -9.09
N MET A 123 8.06 -2.91 -7.81
CA MET A 123 9.34 -3.10 -7.14
C MET A 123 9.33 -4.36 -6.29
N SER A 124 10.50 -4.94 -6.05
CA SER A 124 10.61 -6.04 -5.10
C SER A 124 10.63 -5.47 -3.68
N LEU A 125 9.79 -6.01 -2.80
CA LEU A 125 9.90 -5.76 -1.37
C LEU A 125 10.94 -6.72 -0.77
N PRO A 126 11.73 -6.29 0.23
CA PRO A 126 12.66 -7.17 0.91
C PRO A 126 11.93 -8.42 1.44
N PRO A 127 12.41 -9.64 1.14
CA PRO A 127 11.75 -10.88 1.56
C PRO A 127 12.06 -11.20 3.03
N THR A 128 11.81 -10.25 3.93
CA THR A 128 12.24 -10.30 5.33
C THR A 128 11.31 -11.15 6.19
N THR A 129 10.01 -11.21 5.89
CA THR A 129 9.04 -12.03 6.63
C THR A 129 8.47 -13.18 5.77
N PRO A 130 7.85 -14.21 6.37
CA PRO A 130 7.24 -15.32 5.63
C PRO A 130 6.28 -14.87 4.52
N LEU A 131 5.39 -13.90 4.75
CA LEU A 131 4.49 -13.35 3.73
C LEU A 131 5.26 -12.80 2.52
N LEU A 132 6.33 -12.04 2.77
CA LEU A 132 7.15 -11.43 1.72
C LEU A 132 8.07 -12.42 1.01
N ARG A 133 8.17 -13.66 1.51
CA ARG A 133 8.88 -14.78 0.86
C ARG A 133 7.97 -15.67 0.03
N LYS A 134 6.65 -15.54 0.16
CA LYS A 134 5.67 -16.39 -0.54
C LYS A 134 5.62 -16.12 -2.04
N GLY A 135 5.18 -17.15 -2.76
CA GLY A 135 4.96 -17.14 -4.19
C GLY A 135 6.24 -17.34 -5.00
N ASP A 136 6.03 -17.78 -6.24
CA ASP A 136 7.09 -17.94 -7.25
C ASP A 136 7.51 -16.57 -7.78
N ARG A 137 6.54 -15.66 -7.90
CA ARG A 137 6.76 -14.24 -8.24
C ARG A 137 6.13 -13.35 -7.20
N ARG A 138 6.75 -12.19 -6.97
CA ARG A 138 6.32 -11.21 -5.97
C ARG A 138 6.74 -9.80 -6.32
N TYR A 139 5.87 -8.84 -6.04
CA TYR A 139 6.12 -7.43 -6.26
C TYR A 139 5.22 -6.56 -5.39
N GLY A 140 5.74 -5.40 -5.01
CA GLY A 140 5.01 -4.27 -4.48
C GLY A 140 4.71 -3.26 -5.58
N GLU A 141 3.52 -2.69 -5.53
CA GLU A 141 3.08 -1.52 -6.30
C GLU A 141 2.77 -0.39 -5.32
N GLN A 142 2.84 0.86 -5.79
CA GLN A 142 2.47 2.03 -4.97
C GLN A 142 3.23 2.10 -3.65
N VAL A 143 4.53 1.76 -3.67
CA VAL A 143 5.33 1.76 -2.45
C VAL A 143 5.65 3.19 -2.05
N MET A 144 5.33 3.53 -0.81
CA MET A 144 5.43 4.86 -0.23
C MET A 144 6.27 4.78 1.04
N ASN A 145 7.39 5.49 1.07
CA ASN A 145 8.35 5.46 2.18
C ASN A 145 8.33 6.80 2.93
N GLY A 146 8.48 6.75 4.25
CA GLY A 146 8.59 7.95 5.07
C GLY A 146 8.09 7.72 6.48
N THR A 147 7.75 8.80 7.18
CA THR A 147 7.04 8.73 8.46
C THR A 147 5.56 8.45 8.17
N LEU A 148 5.13 7.23 8.45
CA LEU A 148 3.76 6.80 8.18
C LEU A 148 2.77 7.41 9.19
N PRO A 149 1.46 7.48 8.86
CA PRO A 149 0.42 7.68 9.87
C PRO A 149 0.64 6.72 11.05
N GLY A 150 0.55 7.21 12.28
CA GLY A 150 1.02 6.50 13.48
C GLY A 150 2.45 6.84 13.92
N GLY A 151 3.20 7.60 13.12
CA GLY A 151 4.43 8.30 13.52
C GLY A 151 5.73 7.50 13.41
N ALA A 152 5.68 6.23 13.03
CA ALA A 152 6.88 5.40 12.84
C ALA A 152 7.40 5.48 11.40
N PRO A 153 8.73 5.54 11.19
CA PRO A 153 9.31 5.45 9.86
C PRO A 153 9.07 4.06 9.28
N GLY A 154 8.72 3.98 8.00
CA GLY A 154 8.41 2.71 7.35
C GLY A 154 8.07 2.85 5.88
N ALA A 155 7.54 1.76 5.33
CA ALA A 155 7.04 1.68 3.97
C ALA A 155 5.61 1.14 3.95
N LEU A 156 4.71 1.81 3.23
CA LEU A 156 3.38 1.32 2.87
C LEU A 156 3.40 0.85 1.42
N GLY A 157 2.76 -0.26 1.08
CA GLY A 157 2.69 -0.71 -0.31
C GLY A 157 1.59 -1.73 -0.59
N LEU A 158 1.27 -1.88 -1.87
CA LEU A 158 0.35 -2.89 -2.37
C LEU A 158 1.15 -4.11 -2.82
N TYR A 159 1.15 -5.15 -2.01
CA TYR A 159 1.91 -6.36 -2.27
C TYR A 159 1.08 -7.40 -3.03
N THR A 160 1.70 -8.05 -4.01
CA THR A 160 1.14 -9.20 -4.71
C THR A 160 2.19 -10.30 -4.78
N TYR A 161 1.78 -11.53 -4.50
CA TYR A 161 2.54 -12.71 -4.87
C TYR A 161 1.69 -13.64 -5.74
N GLU A 162 2.36 -14.38 -6.61
CA GLU A 162 1.78 -15.28 -7.59
C GLU A 162 2.24 -16.70 -7.26
N VAL A 163 1.33 -17.66 -7.34
CA VAL A 163 1.64 -19.09 -7.23
C VAL A 163 1.28 -19.73 -8.56
N GLU A 164 2.28 -20.31 -9.23
CA GLU A 164 2.09 -21.04 -10.48
C GLU A 164 1.82 -22.52 -10.14
N THR A 165 0.71 -23.07 -10.63
CA THR A 165 0.38 -24.49 -10.48
C THR A 165 0.26 -25.12 -11.84
N THR A 166 0.96 -26.24 -12.04
CA THR A 166 0.84 -27.04 -13.26
C THR A 166 -0.01 -28.27 -12.95
N ASP A 167 -1.09 -28.44 -13.71
CA ASP A 167 -1.97 -29.60 -13.57
C ASP A 167 -1.35 -30.89 -14.17
N SER A 168 -2.02 -32.03 -13.99
CA SER A 168 -1.56 -33.32 -14.54
C SER A 168 -1.61 -33.38 -16.07
N GLU A 169 -2.26 -32.43 -16.73
CA GLU A 169 -2.35 -32.31 -18.20
C GLU A 169 -1.27 -31.36 -18.76
N GLY A 170 -0.49 -30.72 -17.89
CA GLY A 170 0.56 -29.78 -18.25
C GLY A 170 0.07 -28.36 -18.51
N ASN A 171 -1.15 -28.00 -18.06
CA ASN A 171 -1.64 -26.63 -18.11
C ASN A 171 -1.16 -25.86 -16.87
N ASP A 172 -0.66 -24.65 -17.09
CA ASP A 172 -0.26 -23.74 -16.02
C ASP A 172 -1.42 -22.80 -15.65
N ASP A 173 -1.74 -22.73 -14.35
CA ASP A 173 -2.63 -21.74 -13.76
C ASP A 173 -1.85 -20.84 -12.80
N THR A 174 -2.26 -19.58 -12.68
CA THR A 174 -1.58 -18.60 -11.81
C THR A 174 -2.57 -17.97 -10.86
N ASP A 175 -2.41 -18.28 -9.57
CA ASP A 175 -3.18 -17.67 -8.50
C ASP A 175 -2.53 -16.37 -8.01
N TYR A 176 -3.33 -15.30 -7.90
CA TYR A 176 -2.87 -13.98 -7.46
C TYR A 176 -3.35 -13.69 -6.04
N TYR A 177 -2.40 -13.49 -5.13
CA TYR A 177 -2.67 -13.14 -3.74
C TYR A 177 -2.26 -11.70 -3.47
N ARG A 178 -3.25 -10.88 -3.11
CA ARG A 178 -3.09 -9.43 -2.93
C ARG A 178 -3.20 -9.03 -1.47
N TYR A 179 -2.29 -8.16 -1.04
CA TYR A 179 -2.25 -7.61 0.31
C TYR A 179 -1.88 -6.13 0.27
N THR A 180 -2.34 -5.38 1.26
CA THR A 180 -1.80 -4.06 1.57
C THR A 180 -0.91 -4.25 2.78
N VAL A 181 0.35 -3.81 2.68
CA VAL A 181 1.37 -4.08 3.70
C VAL A 181 1.99 -2.80 4.21
N VAL A 182 2.34 -2.81 5.49
CA VAL A 182 3.16 -1.78 6.14
C VAL A 182 4.39 -2.45 6.75
N LEU A 183 5.56 -1.90 6.45
CA LEU A 183 6.86 -2.38 6.88
C LEU A 183 7.51 -1.38 7.83
N HIS A 184 8.02 -1.87 8.96
CA HIS A 184 8.84 -1.11 9.89
C HIS A 184 10.12 -1.88 10.20
N ASP A 185 11.24 -1.17 10.30
CA ASP A 185 12.51 -1.71 10.78
C ASP A 185 12.64 -1.45 12.28
N LEU A 186 12.72 -2.52 13.05
CA LEU A 186 12.83 -2.56 14.51
C LEU A 186 14.02 -3.46 14.94
N PRO A 187 15.26 -3.18 14.50
CA PRO A 187 16.41 -4.05 14.76
C PRO A 187 16.71 -4.23 16.25
N ALA A 188 16.38 -3.25 17.09
CA ALA A 188 16.54 -3.35 18.55
C ALA A 188 15.63 -4.42 19.17
N VAL A 189 14.45 -4.68 18.59
CA VAL A 189 13.53 -5.73 19.08
C VAL A 189 14.10 -7.12 18.78
N ALA A 190 14.90 -7.25 17.72
CA ALA A 190 15.52 -8.52 17.32
C ALA A 190 16.48 -9.09 18.36
N THR A 191 16.93 -8.30 19.35
CA THR A 191 17.77 -8.81 20.44
C THR A 191 16.97 -9.54 21.53
N LYS A 192 15.65 -9.38 21.54
CA LYS A 192 14.75 -9.97 22.55
C LYS A 192 13.91 -11.10 21.97
N VAL A 193 13.52 -10.99 20.71
CA VAL A 193 12.74 -11.99 19.99
C VAL A 193 13.19 -12.09 18.55
N GLN A 194 13.32 -13.30 18.01
CA GLN A 194 13.62 -13.51 16.60
C GLN A 194 12.36 -13.44 15.74
N ASP A 195 11.31 -14.14 16.16
CA ASP A 195 10.12 -14.38 15.34
C ASP A 195 8.83 -14.26 16.16
N VAL A 196 7.89 -13.44 15.70
CA VAL A 196 6.50 -13.38 16.22
C VAL A 196 5.54 -13.24 15.06
N TYR A 197 4.53 -14.10 15.01
CA TYR A 197 3.52 -14.07 13.96
C TYR A 197 2.14 -14.07 14.60
N CYS A 198 1.34 -13.06 14.29
CA CYS A 198 -0.07 -12.99 14.66
C CYS A 198 -0.89 -13.07 13.37
N GLN A 199 -1.43 -14.26 13.11
CA GLN A 199 -2.10 -14.63 11.88
C GLN A 199 -3.60 -14.78 12.11
N ARG A 200 -4.41 -14.58 11.08
CA ARG A 200 -5.86 -14.74 11.17
C ARG A 200 -6.24 -16.21 11.23
N ARG A 201 -7.24 -16.55 12.02
CA ARG A 201 -7.75 -17.93 12.10
C ARG A 201 -8.63 -18.31 10.91
N GLU A 202 -9.40 -17.37 10.37
CA GLU A 202 -10.26 -17.59 9.20
C GLU A 202 -9.51 -17.30 7.89
N GLY A 203 -9.65 -18.19 6.90
CA GLY A 203 -9.04 -18.03 5.57
C GLY A 203 -7.69 -18.71 5.39
N PHE A 204 -7.20 -19.45 6.38
CA PHE A 204 -5.95 -20.21 6.29
C PHE A 204 -6.19 -21.65 5.79
N ARG A 205 -6.16 -21.83 4.46
CA ARG A 205 -5.56 -23.04 3.87
C ARG A 205 -4.06 -22.80 3.86
N PHE A 206 -3.35 -23.26 4.90
CA PHE A 206 -1.91 -23.47 4.81
C PHE A 206 -1.68 -24.52 3.71
N MET A 207 -1.27 -24.08 2.51
CA MET A 207 -0.62 -24.96 1.54
C MET A 207 0.89 -24.94 1.81
N ASP A 208 1.42 -26.14 2.02
CA ASP A 208 2.78 -26.68 2.15
C ASP A 208 3.97 -25.76 2.53
N SER A 209 4.19 -24.62 1.88
CA SER A 209 5.49 -23.92 1.96
C SER A 209 5.69 -23.13 3.26
N ALA A 210 4.62 -22.55 3.81
CA ALA A 210 4.71 -21.84 5.07
C ALA A 210 4.61 -22.83 6.24
N GLU A 211 3.95 -23.97 6.05
CA GLU A 211 3.77 -25.01 7.07
C GLU A 211 5.12 -25.46 7.68
N ASP A 212 6.18 -25.57 6.88
CA ASP A 212 7.52 -25.93 7.38
C ASP A 212 8.18 -24.89 8.30
N VAL A 213 7.81 -23.62 8.19
CA VAL A 213 8.26 -22.59 9.13
C VAL A 213 7.44 -22.70 10.41
N PHE A 214 6.11 -22.79 10.30
CA PHE A 214 5.22 -22.88 11.48
C PHE A 214 5.37 -24.20 12.25
N ARG A 215 5.76 -25.29 11.59
CA ARG A 215 6.13 -26.57 12.24
C ARG A 215 7.32 -26.44 13.19
N ARG A 216 8.18 -25.43 12.98
CA ARG A 216 9.34 -25.14 13.85
C ARG A 216 9.06 -24.05 14.88
N MET A 217 7.87 -23.45 14.86
CA MET A 217 7.46 -22.42 15.80
C MET A 217 6.65 -23.02 16.95
N GLN A 218 6.59 -22.29 18.05
CA GLN A 218 5.72 -22.59 19.17
C GLN A 218 4.44 -21.76 19.05
N ARG A 219 3.28 -22.39 19.27
CA ARG A 219 2.00 -21.69 19.39
C ARG A 219 1.92 -21.05 20.78
N LEU A 220 1.57 -19.77 20.84
CA LEU A 220 1.31 -19.08 22.10
C LEU A 220 -0.15 -19.29 22.49
N GLU A 221 -0.39 -19.95 23.61
CA GLU A 221 -1.72 -20.09 24.21
C GLU A 221 -1.95 -18.97 25.24
N LEU A 222 -3.07 -18.28 25.09
CA LEU A 222 -3.50 -17.18 25.95
C LEU A 222 -4.94 -17.44 26.40
N GLU A 223 -5.36 -16.83 27.51
CA GLU A 223 -6.67 -17.10 28.13
C GLU A 223 -7.85 -16.38 27.44
N SER A 224 -7.61 -15.67 26.34
CA SER A 224 -8.62 -14.83 25.68
C SER A 224 -9.33 -15.57 24.55
N GLU A 225 -10.57 -15.99 24.80
CA GLU A 225 -11.44 -16.62 23.78
C GLU A 225 -11.67 -15.69 22.57
N ALA A 226 -11.78 -14.37 22.80
CA ALA A 226 -11.98 -13.39 21.74
C ALA A 226 -10.77 -13.31 20.80
N LEU A 227 -9.56 -13.41 21.36
CA LEU A 227 -8.32 -13.43 20.58
C LEU A 227 -8.22 -14.73 19.78
N ASP A 228 -8.44 -15.87 20.45
CA ASP A 228 -8.37 -17.19 19.83
C ASP A 228 -9.38 -17.37 18.68
N LYS A 229 -10.53 -16.70 18.73
CA LYS A 229 -11.49 -16.72 17.60
C LYS A 229 -10.95 -16.01 16.37
N ARG A 230 -10.17 -14.93 16.55
CA ARG A 230 -9.70 -14.08 15.45
C ARG A 230 -8.29 -14.46 14.96
N TYR A 231 -7.42 -14.88 15.86
CA TYR A 231 -5.99 -15.03 15.60
C TYR A 231 -5.40 -16.34 16.08
N GLU A 232 -4.30 -16.73 15.44
CA GLU A 232 -3.34 -17.71 15.92
C GLU A 232 -1.98 -17.03 16.03
N ILE A 233 -1.33 -17.22 17.19
CA ILE A 233 -0.06 -16.58 17.50
C ILE A 233 1.03 -17.65 17.56
N PHE A 234 2.11 -17.40 16.84
CA PHE A 234 3.29 -18.24 16.79
C PHE A 234 4.54 -17.42 17.11
N TYR A 235 5.53 -18.06 17.71
CA TYR A 235 6.82 -17.46 18.01
C TYR A 235 7.95 -18.47 17.83
N GLY A 236 9.20 -17.99 17.71
CA GLY A 236 10.36 -18.85 17.51
C GLY A 236 10.56 -19.82 18.68
N ALA A 237 10.95 -21.07 18.39
CA ALA A 237 11.13 -22.10 19.43
C ALA A 237 12.23 -21.78 20.47
N GLY A 238 13.13 -20.84 20.16
CA GLY A 238 14.17 -20.35 21.07
C GLY A 238 13.83 -19.03 21.76
N ASP A 239 12.68 -18.43 21.46
CA ASP A 239 12.27 -17.15 22.04
C ASP A 239 11.60 -17.35 23.42
N ASP A 240 11.69 -16.32 24.28
CA ASP A 240 11.21 -16.39 25.66
C ASP A 240 9.66 -16.32 25.73
N THR A 241 9.03 -17.42 26.13
CA THR A 241 7.57 -17.51 26.31
C THR A 241 7.03 -16.51 27.34
N VAL A 242 7.79 -16.18 28.40
CA VAL A 242 7.35 -15.19 29.40
C VAL A 242 7.30 -13.81 28.76
N TRP A 243 8.33 -13.45 27.99
CA TRP A 243 8.33 -12.21 27.22
C TRP A 243 7.18 -12.17 26.21
N MET A 244 6.89 -13.29 25.52
CA MET A 244 5.74 -13.38 24.62
C MET A 244 4.41 -13.13 25.35
N LYS A 245 4.21 -13.75 26.51
CA LYS A 245 2.98 -13.53 27.30
C LYS A 245 2.85 -12.08 27.77
N ARG A 246 3.97 -11.41 28.07
CA ARG A 246 3.95 -9.98 28.40
C ARG A 246 3.61 -9.15 27.18
N LEU A 247 4.25 -9.38 26.02
CA LEU A 247 3.95 -8.69 24.76
C LEU A 247 2.44 -8.67 24.49
N PHE A 248 1.79 -9.82 24.64
CA PHE A 248 0.33 -9.97 24.56
C PHE A 248 -0.38 -9.66 25.89
N SER A 249 -0.15 -8.45 26.40
CA SER A 249 -0.81 -7.94 27.59
C SER A 249 -2.33 -7.83 27.38
N PRO A 250 -3.15 -7.84 28.45
CA PRO A 250 -4.61 -7.76 28.32
C PRO A 250 -5.09 -6.56 27.49
N SER A 251 -4.46 -5.39 27.62
CA SER A 251 -4.82 -4.20 26.84
C SER A 251 -4.46 -4.34 25.36
N PHE A 252 -3.33 -4.97 25.04
CA PHE A 252 -2.94 -5.23 23.65
C PHE A 252 -3.86 -6.28 23.01
N ILE A 253 -4.27 -7.30 23.78
CA ILE A 253 -5.25 -8.30 23.34
C ILE A 253 -6.59 -7.64 22.98
N VAL A 254 -7.14 -6.81 23.87
CA VAL A 254 -8.41 -6.09 23.61
C VAL A 254 -8.29 -5.25 22.34
N TRP A 255 -7.18 -4.52 22.20
CA TRP A 255 -6.92 -3.75 21.00
C TRP A 255 -6.83 -4.61 19.74
N LEU A 256 -6.13 -5.75 19.77
CA LEU A 256 -6.06 -6.69 18.63
C LEU A 256 -7.46 -7.19 18.23
N THR A 257 -8.34 -7.40 19.21
CA THR A 257 -9.68 -7.96 18.99
C THR A 257 -10.75 -6.94 18.64
N GLU A 258 -10.52 -5.64 18.84
CA GLU A 258 -11.55 -4.61 18.67
C GLU A 258 -11.09 -3.40 17.84
N GLY A 259 -9.81 -3.05 17.91
CA GLY A 259 -9.26 -1.82 17.34
C GLY A 259 -8.47 -1.99 16.04
N THR A 260 -8.25 -3.21 15.56
CA THR A 260 -7.53 -3.45 14.30
C THR A 260 -8.45 -3.38 13.10
N PRO A 261 -7.93 -3.02 11.91
CA PRO A 261 -8.65 -3.20 10.65
C PRO A 261 -9.22 -4.61 10.49
N LYS A 262 -10.27 -4.73 9.66
CA LYS A 262 -10.73 -6.04 9.21
C LYS A 262 -9.57 -6.75 8.53
N ASP A 263 -9.51 -8.06 8.70
CA ASP A 263 -8.51 -8.84 8.00
C ASP A 263 -7.08 -8.40 8.36
N PHE A 264 -6.83 -7.98 9.60
CA PHE A 264 -5.50 -7.60 10.06
C PHE A 264 -4.62 -8.83 10.37
N ALA A 265 -3.31 -8.72 10.16
CA ALA A 265 -2.30 -9.67 10.62
C ALA A 265 -0.94 -8.97 10.71
N PHE A 266 -0.01 -9.54 11.48
CA PHE A 266 1.38 -9.06 11.47
C PHE A 266 2.40 -10.18 11.63
N GLU A 267 3.59 -9.91 11.10
CA GLU A 267 4.75 -10.77 11.14
C GLU A 267 5.96 -9.95 11.57
N PHE A 268 6.64 -10.36 12.62
CA PHE A 268 7.93 -9.84 13.02
C PHE A 268 8.96 -10.94 12.81
N SER A 269 10.01 -10.65 12.05
CA SER A 269 11.12 -11.58 11.83
C SER A 269 12.43 -10.82 11.68
N ALA A 270 13.44 -11.20 12.47
CA ALA A 270 14.81 -10.68 12.39
C ALA A 270 14.91 -9.15 12.37
N GLY A 271 14.08 -8.46 13.16
CA GLY A 271 14.09 -7.00 13.23
C GLY A 271 13.23 -6.29 12.19
N SER A 272 12.51 -7.01 11.33
CA SER A 272 11.55 -6.44 10.38
C SER A 272 10.13 -6.79 10.79
N LEU A 273 9.28 -5.77 10.94
CA LEU A 273 7.84 -5.91 11.14
C LEU A 273 7.12 -5.71 9.80
N CYS A 274 6.27 -6.67 9.42
CA CYS A 274 5.34 -6.58 8.31
C CYS A 274 3.91 -6.74 8.82
N VAL A 275 3.14 -5.66 8.78
CA VAL A 275 1.71 -5.65 9.06
C VAL A 275 0.95 -5.72 7.74
N ASN A 276 -0.14 -6.50 7.68
CA ASN A 276 -0.87 -6.70 6.44
C ASN A 276 -2.38 -6.82 6.62
N VAL A 277 -3.09 -6.41 5.56
CA VAL A 277 -4.52 -6.68 5.33
C VAL A 277 -4.72 -7.32 3.96
N LYS A 278 -5.80 -8.10 3.80
CA LYS A 278 -6.08 -8.79 2.53
C LYS A 278 -6.66 -7.80 1.51
N GLY A 279 -6.21 -7.91 0.27
CA GLY A 279 -6.60 -7.05 -0.84
C GLY A 279 -5.73 -5.80 -0.97
N HIS A 280 -5.87 -5.11 -2.09
CA HIS A 280 -5.27 -3.80 -2.31
C HIS A 280 -6.26 -2.74 -1.89
N HIS A 281 -5.95 -2.02 -0.82
CA HIS A 281 -6.76 -0.90 -0.35
C HIS A 281 -6.43 0.33 -1.18
N ASP A 282 -7.47 1.08 -1.54
CA ASP A 282 -7.40 2.17 -2.51
C ASP A 282 -8.19 3.40 -2.08
N ASN A 283 -8.45 3.52 -0.77
CA ASN A 283 -8.99 4.72 -0.15
C ASN A 283 -8.10 5.18 1.01
N ALA A 284 -8.11 6.49 1.28
CA ALA A 284 -7.19 7.10 2.22
C ALA A 284 -7.40 6.63 3.66
N ALA A 285 -8.65 6.45 4.08
CA ALA A 285 -9.00 6.06 5.45
C ALA A 285 -8.48 4.67 5.82
N ASP A 286 -8.62 3.70 4.91
CA ASP A 286 -8.15 2.34 5.13
C ASP A 286 -6.62 2.25 5.15
N LEU A 287 -5.94 3.04 4.32
CA LEU A 287 -4.48 3.13 4.32
C LEU A 287 -3.95 3.76 5.61
N ASP A 288 -4.60 4.84 6.08
CA ASP A 288 -4.28 5.47 7.36
C ASP A 288 -4.48 4.51 8.53
N ALA A 289 -5.65 3.86 8.59
CA ALA A 289 -5.98 2.91 9.65
C ALA A 289 -4.97 1.75 9.72
N LEU A 290 -4.50 1.25 8.56
CA LEU A 290 -3.46 0.22 8.52
C LEU A 290 -2.12 0.74 9.05
N CYS A 291 -1.71 1.95 8.64
CA CYS A 291 -0.46 2.57 9.09
C CYS A 291 -0.48 2.83 10.61
N GLU A 292 -1.59 3.36 11.14
CA GLU A 292 -1.77 3.60 12.57
C GLU A 292 -1.72 2.29 13.36
N ALA A 293 -2.40 1.25 12.88
CA ALA A 293 -2.36 -0.07 13.51
C ALA A 293 -0.94 -0.67 13.47
N ALA A 294 -0.21 -0.49 12.37
CA ALA A 294 1.18 -0.92 12.27
C ALA A 294 2.10 -0.18 13.25
N GLY A 295 1.93 1.14 13.38
CA GLY A 295 2.64 1.95 14.36
C GLY A 295 2.32 1.55 15.81
N GLN A 296 1.11 1.08 16.08
CA GLN A 296 0.76 0.55 17.40
C GLN A 296 1.43 -0.79 17.70
N VAL A 297 1.50 -1.72 16.75
CA VAL A 297 2.28 -2.97 16.90
C VAL A 297 3.76 -2.66 17.08
N ALA A 298 4.31 -1.76 16.27
CA ALA A 298 5.72 -1.36 16.34
C ALA A 298 6.08 -0.77 17.72
N ARG A 299 5.25 0.14 18.24
CA ARG A 299 5.43 0.71 19.59
C ARG A 299 5.35 -0.37 20.66
N ARG A 300 4.35 -1.26 20.59
CA ARG A 300 4.19 -2.32 21.58
C ARG A 300 5.41 -3.24 21.65
N LEU A 301 5.94 -3.64 20.49
CA LEU A 301 7.16 -4.44 20.39
C LEU A 301 8.39 -3.70 20.95
N ALA A 302 8.54 -2.42 20.62
CA ALA A 302 9.66 -1.61 21.09
C ALA A 302 9.63 -1.36 22.60
N GLU A 303 8.45 -1.06 23.16
CA GLU A 303 8.25 -0.86 24.60
C GLU A 303 8.61 -2.14 25.38
N GLU A 304 8.07 -3.29 24.99
CA GLU A 304 8.37 -4.56 25.65
C GLU A 304 9.84 -4.99 25.49
N ALA A 305 10.50 -4.60 24.40
CA ALA A 305 11.93 -4.87 24.22
C ALA A 305 12.82 -4.00 25.14
N SER A 306 12.31 -2.85 25.60
CA SER A 306 13.04 -1.90 26.44
C SER A 306 12.95 -2.20 27.95
N GLU A 307 12.03 -3.09 28.35
CA GLU A 307 11.92 -3.63 29.71
C GLU A 307 12.97 -4.74 29.99
#